data_AF-A0A0D2H077-F1
#
_entry.id   AF-A0A0D2H077-F1
#
_cell.length_a   1.000
_cell.length_b   1.000
_cell.length_c   1.000
_cell.angle_alpha   90.00
_cell.angle_beta   90.00
_cell.angle_gamma   90.00
#
_symmetry.space_group_name_H-M   'P 1'
#
loop_
_entity.id
_entity.type
_entity.pdbx_description
1 polymer ?
#
loop_
_entity_poly.entity_id
_entity_poly.type
_entity_poly.pdbx_seq_one_letter_code
_entity_poly.pdbx_strand_id
1 'polypeptide(L)'
;MATSGNSPWIPNRLLSCYDGKINCTYSDGTVEANPDVAGIGVLVAFLTTSIITFVAIVVGYFTFSIDKNLYNGFDMATILALRRFLRMGDGSNISTATMENRNRVLTGFILTLSDQQLVTGLAILITGYSQRCEISGYHFVIIANLAWFSSTTHLSTLAILRYYLINHPVLKVWRMIGMICLLGMLFHAQLYTQWYTIFSLPIQCTFTVGLPYLSSAAEDGRYSFFNASIWSTILIFLIFTYGNSFIRLLAAPPSTSVLTLVDVSIRKACGLRSSGSVPTTLTNNNTTPSGHNAVAGNPRRPNRLQGFAADIKKTFFSTYALWNLFTESFMWEIEWMIFGNVFGITQVYVARWGWNPDAGDVNIGLTYSVIGSETEMTFGQLVAILLLALPLISAAESYYGKRPMSDQESMFND
;
A
#
# COMPACT_ATOMS: atom_id res chain seq x y z
N MET A 1 -39.98 -6.65 -3.44
CA MET A 1 -40.12 -6.64 -4.92
C MET A 1 -39.12 -5.64 -5.47
N ALA A 2 -37.91 -6.08 -5.82
CA ALA A 2 -36.96 -5.28 -6.58
C ALA A 2 -37.00 -5.78 -8.00
N THR A 3 -37.57 -4.98 -8.89
CA THR A 3 -37.60 -5.22 -10.33
C THR A 3 -36.17 -5.23 -10.85
N SER A 4 -35.80 -6.30 -11.56
CA SER A 4 -34.54 -6.42 -12.27
C SER A 4 -34.40 -5.28 -13.28
N GLY A 5 -33.57 -4.29 -12.96
CA GLY A 5 -33.19 -3.23 -13.89
C GLY A 5 -32.37 -3.83 -15.03
N ASN A 6 -33.00 -3.98 -16.20
CA ASN A 6 -32.31 -4.32 -17.44
C ASN A 6 -31.40 -3.17 -17.85
N SER A 7 -30.11 -3.23 -17.48
CA SER A 7 -29.10 -2.36 -18.09
C SER A 7 -28.75 -2.91 -19.47
N PRO A 8 -28.91 -2.15 -20.58
CA PRO A 8 -28.71 -2.65 -21.94
C PRO A 8 -27.24 -2.96 -22.29
N TRP A 9 -26.30 -2.72 -21.38
CA TRP A 9 -24.85 -2.81 -21.63
C TRP A 9 -24.17 -3.97 -20.91
N ILE A 10 -24.88 -4.74 -20.08
CA ILE A 10 -24.30 -5.87 -19.35
C ILE A 10 -25.18 -7.09 -19.56
N PRO A 11 -24.65 -8.20 -20.14
CA PRO A 11 -25.39 -9.45 -20.26
C PRO A 11 -25.98 -9.86 -18.92
N ASN A 12 -27.29 -10.13 -18.86
CA ASN A 12 -27.97 -10.52 -17.61
C ASN A 12 -27.29 -11.71 -16.90
N ARG A 13 -26.62 -12.60 -17.65
CA ARG A 13 -25.80 -13.69 -17.09
C ARG A 13 -24.60 -13.25 -16.26
N LEU A 14 -24.03 -12.07 -16.53
CA LEU A 14 -22.93 -11.51 -15.74
C LEU A 14 -23.40 -10.81 -14.46
N LEU A 15 -24.72 -10.64 -14.27
CA LEU A 15 -25.31 -10.06 -13.05
C LEU A 15 -26.19 -11.02 -12.25
N SER A 16 -26.74 -12.08 -12.85
CA SER A 16 -27.68 -12.99 -12.17
C SER A 16 -27.01 -14.29 -11.71
N CYS A 17 -27.20 -14.64 -10.44
CA CYS A 17 -27.02 -16.03 -9.98
C CYS A 17 -27.99 -16.96 -10.71
N TYR A 18 -27.62 -18.24 -10.87
CA TYR A 18 -28.37 -19.27 -11.60
C TYR A 18 -29.89 -19.15 -11.36
N ASP A 19 -30.66 -19.03 -12.46
CA ASP A 19 -32.13 -18.87 -12.50
C ASP A 19 -32.77 -17.76 -11.63
N GLY A 20 -31.99 -16.76 -11.21
CA GLY A 20 -32.53 -15.58 -10.51
C GLY A 20 -33.12 -15.87 -9.12
N LYS A 21 -32.82 -17.03 -8.53
CA LYS A 21 -33.29 -17.42 -7.19
C LYS A 21 -32.12 -17.72 -6.27
N ILE A 22 -31.37 -16.68 -5.92
CA ILE A 22 -30.47 -16.76 -4.77
C ILE A 22 -31.31 -16.80 -3.48
N ASN A 23 -31.03 -17.75 -2.60
CA ASN A 23 -31.71 -17.82 -1.32
C ASN A 23 -31.09 -16.81 -0.34
N CYS A 24 -31.74 -15.66 -0.20
CA CYS A 24 -31.38 -14.63 0.78
C CYS A 24 -32.26 -14.69 2.04
N THR A 25 -33.00 -15.79 2.25
CA THR A 25 -33.73 -16.02 3.49
C THR A 25 -32.74 -16.41 4.57
N TYR A 26 -32.91 -15.83 5.77
CA TYR A 26 -32.08 -16.10 6.94
C TYR A 26 -31.89 -17.61 7.16
N SER A 27 -30.62 -18.06 7.17
CA SER A 27 -30.24 -19.41 7.58
C SER A 27 -30.23 -19.51 9.11
N ASP A 28 -30.10 -20.71 9.64
CA ASP A 28 -29.90 -21.04 11.07
C ASP A 28 -28.63 -20.41 11.72
N GLY A 29 -27.98 -19.46 11.04
CA GLY A 29 -26.73 -18.85 11.48
C GLY A 29 -25.52 -19.75 11.25
N THR A 30 -25.61 -20.79 10.42
CA THR A 30 -24.44 -21.63 10.14
C THR A 30 -23.75 -21.23 8.84
N VAL A 31 -22.42 -21.35 8.81
CA VAL A 31 -21.57 -21.11 7.63
C VAL A 31 -20.68 -22.32 7.44
N GLU A 32 -20.74 -22.96 6.28
CA GLU A 32 -19.82 -24.06 5.95
C GLU A 32 -18.40 -23.54 5.76
N ALA A 33 -17.43 -24.14 6.45
CA ALA A 33 -16.01 -23.81 6.37
C ALA A 33 -15.48 -23.88 4.93
N ASN A 34 -14.73 -22.86 4.51
CA ASN A 34 -14.00 -22.88 3.24
C ASN A 34 -12.48 -22.74 3.50
N PRO A 35 -11.76 -23.87 3.69
CA PRO A 35 -10.32 -23.84 3.94
C PRO A 35 -9.50 -23.26 2.78
N ASP A 36 -10.01 -23.22 1.54
CA ASP A 36 -9.28 -22.60 0.44
C ASP A 36 -9.30 -21.05 0.48
N VAL A 37 -10.19 -20.47 1.30
CA VAL A 37 -10.29 -19.00 1.48
C VAL A 37 -9.82 -18.57 2.87
N ALA A 38 -10.39 -19.19 3.91
CA ALA A 38 -10.15 -18.85 5.31
C ALA A 38 -9.17 -19.81 6.02
N GLY A 39 -8.56 -20.72 5.25
CA GLY A 39 -7.61 -21.68 5.78
C GLY A 39 -6.33 -21.04 6.30
N ILE A 40 -5.76 -21.64 7.34
CA ILE A 40 -4.57 -21.12 8.01
C ILE A 40 -3.40 -20.91 7.04
N GLY A 41 -3.21 -21.80 6.06
CA GLY A 41 -2.13 -21.68 5.10
C GLY A 41 -2.29 -20.49 4.14
N VAL A 42 -3.51 -20.14 3.75
CA VAL A 42 -3.77 -18.93 2.95
C VAL A 42 -3.45 -17.68 3.76
N LEU A 43 -3.95 -17.61 5.01
CA LEU A 43 -3.69 -16.47 5.89
C LEU A 43 -2.19 -16.29 6.14
N VAL A 44 -1.47 -17.38 6.45
CA VAL A 44 -0.02 -17.38 6.65
C VAL A 44 0.70 -16.91 5.40
N ALA A 45 0.34 -17.41 4.21
CA ALA A 45 1.01 -17.01 2.97
C ALA A 45 0.92 -15.49 2.71
N PHE A 46 -0.27 -14.90 2.81
CA PHE A 46 -0.45 -13.45 2.60
C PHE A 46 0.23 -12.62 3.69
N LEU A 47 0.08 -13.00 4.97
CA LEU A 47 0.69 -12.28 6.09
C LEU A 47 2.22 -12.33 6.05
N THR A 48 2.79 -13.52 5.84
CA THR A 48 4.23 -13.72 5.75
C THR A 48 4.81 -12.95 4.57
N THR A 49 4.16 -12.95 3.40
CA THR A 49 4.63 -12.16 2.25
C THR A 49 4.66 -10.67 2.57
N SER A 50 3.62 -10.15 3.24
CA SER A 50 3.56 -8.73 3.62
C SER A 50 4.66 -8.36 4.61
N ILE A 51 4.88 -9.19 5.65
CA ILE A 51 5.94 -8.98 6.64
C ILE A 51 7.33 -9.07 6.00
N ILE A 52 7.60 -10.09 5.18
CA ILE A 52 8.88 -10.24 4.49
C ILE A 52 9.15 -9.04 3.59
N THR A 53 8.15 -8.59 2.83
CA THR A 53 8.27 -7.41 1.96
C THR A 53 8.60 -6.16 2.77
N PHE A 54 7.86 -5.91 3.84
CA PHE A 54 8.09 -4.75 4.72
C PHE A 54 9.50 -4.78 5.32
N VAL A 55 9.91 -5.92 5.88
CA VAL A 55 11.25 -6.10 6.45
C VAL A 55 12.32 -5.88 5.39
N ALA A 56 12.17 -6.42 4.18
CA ALA A 56 13.12 -6.24 3.09
C ALA A 56 13.23 -4.77 2.66
N ILE A 57 12.12 -4.03 2.60
CA ILE A 57 12.10 -2.59 2.32
C ILE A 57 12.84 -1.81 3.40
N VAL A 58 12.51 -2.06 4.67
CA VAL A 58 13.10 -1.37 5.82
C VAL A 58 14.61 -1.65 5.94
N VAL A 59 15.01 -2.92 5.81
CA VAL A 59 16.43 -3.31 5.79
C VAL A 59 17.13 -2.68 4.59
N GLY A 60 16.51 -2.70 3.40
CA GLY A 60 17.04 -2.07 2.21
C GLY A 60 17.30 -0.58 2.39
N TYR A 61 16.34 0.12 2.99
CA TYR A 61 16.40 1.54 3.31
C TYR A 61 17.58 1.88 4.23
N PHE A 62 17.74 1.17 5.35
CA PHE A 62 18.80 1.45 6.33
C PHE A 62 20.20 0.93 5.97
N THR A 63 20.29 0.00 5.01
CA THR A 63 21.56 -0.60 4.57
C THR A 63 22.13 0.02 3.29
N PHE A 64 21.52 1.11 2.81
CA PHE A 64 21.85 1.75 1.54
C PHE A 64 21.79 0.78 0.34
N SER A 65 20.82 -0.13 0.37
CA SER A 65 20.59 -1.11 -0.69
C SER A 65 19.51 -0.66 -1.66
N ILE A 66 18.82 0.45 -1.43
CA ILE A 66 17.84 1.02 -2.38
C ILE A 66 18.57 1.92 -3.39
N ASP A 67 17.95 2.19 -4.54
CA ASP A 67 18.48 3.12 -5.54
C ASP A 67 18.76 4.50 -4.92
N LYS A 68 19.98 5.00 -5.13
CA LYS A 68 20.45 6.28 -4.58
C LYS A 68 19.55 7.46 -4.95
N ASN A 69 18.85 7.38 -6.10
CA ASN A 69 17.97 8.43 -6.60
C ASN A 69 16.59 8.46 -5.91
N LEU A 70 16.30 7.48 -5.04
CA LEU A 70 15.07 7.44 -4.23
C LEU A 70 15.22 8.16 -2.88
N TYR A 71 16.45 8.37 -2.41
CA TYR A 71 16.71 9.08 -1.17
C TYR A 71 16.71 10.60 -1.39
N ASN A 72 16.17 11.33 -0.43
CA ASN A 72 16.34 12.77 -0.33
C ASN A 72 17.19 13.16 0.90
N GLY A 73 17.38 14.47 1.12
CA GLY A 73 18.17 14.96 2.25
C GLY A 73 17.61 14.58 3.62
N PHE A 74 16.29 14.42 3.74
CA PHE A 74 15.65 13.94 4.97
C PHE A 74 15.97 12.46 5.20
N ASP A 75 15.83 11.62 4.17
CA ASP A 75 16.13 10.19 4.27
C ASP A 75 17.59 9.95 4.70
N MET A 76 18.53 10.68 4.10
CA MET A 76 19.94 10.60 4.44
C MET A 76 20.20 10.96 5.91
N ALA A 77 19.56 12.03 6.41
CA ALA A 77 19.67 12.40 7.82
C ALA A 77 19.08 11.32 8.75
N THR A 78 17.92 10.76 8.40
CA THR A 78 17.25 9.70 9.18
C THR A 78 18.10 8.42 9.22
N ILE A 79 18.63 7.98 8.09
CA ILE A 79 19.45 6.77 8.00
C ILE A 79 20.72 6.95 8.82
N LEU A 80 21.43 8.08 8.69
CA LEU A 80 22.66 8.33 9.45
C LEU A 80 22.38 8.40 10.96
N ALA A 81 21.28 9.04 11.37
CA ALA A 81 20.88 9.08 12.77
C ALA A 81 20.61 7.68 13.34
N LEU A 82 19.85 6.85 12.61
CA LEU A 82 19.54 5.50 13.06
C LEU A 82 20.76 4.57 13.04
N ARG A 83 21.61 4.64 12.00
CA ARG A 83 22.84 3.84 11.95
C ARG A 83 23.81 4.22 13.07
N ARG A 84 23.89 5.50 13.42
CA ARG A 84 24.64 5.99 14.58
C ARG A 84 24.06 5.46 15.88
N PHE A 85 22.73 5.47 16.03
CA PHE A 85 22.04 4.89 17.18
C PHE A 85 22.31 3.38 17.32
N LEU A 86 22.26 2.64 16.22
CA LEU A 86 22.52 1.20 16.15
C LEU A 86 24.02 0.84 16.13
N ARG A 87 24.93 1.82 16.25
CA ARG A 87 26.40 1.64 16.24
C ARG A 87 26.94 0.93 14.98
N MET A 88 26.27 1.07 13.83
CA MET A 88 26.63 0.40 12.56
C MET A 88 27.57 1.22 11.64
N GLY A 89 28.17 2.30 12.17
CA GLY A 89 28.95 3.27 11.38
C GLY A 89 28.09 4.09 10.42
N ASP A 90 28.63 5.20 9.92
CA ASP A 90 27.95 6.09 8.97
C ASP A 90 27.75 5.47 7.57
N GLY A 91 28.41 4.34 7.28
CA GLY A 91 28.37 3.67 5.98
C GLY A 91 29.44 4.14 4.99
N SER A 92 30.34 5.04 5.39
CA SER A 92 31.43 5.57 4.56
C SER A 92 32.36 4.48 4.00
N ASN A 93 32.52 3.36 4.72
CA ASN A 93 33.35 2.23 4.30
C ASN A 93 32.67 1.28 3.28
N ILE A 94 31.40 1.47 2.94
CA ILE A 94 30.69 0.58 2.03
C ILE A 94 31.05 0.96 0.59
N SER A 95 31.72 0.04 -0.13
CA SER A 95 32.09 0.29 -1.52
C SER A 95 30.85 0.47 -2.41
N THR A 96 30.95 1.34 -3.42
CA THR A 96 29.88 1.53 -4.42
C THR A 96 29.49 0.22 -5.10
N ALA A 97 30.47 -0.65 -5.39
CA ALA A 97 30.21 -1.97 -5.98
C ALA A 97 29.37 -2.87 -5.06
N THR A 98 29.59 -2.80 -3.74
CA THR A 98 28.77 -3.51 -2.74
C THR A 98 27.35 -2.97 -2.71
N MET A 99 27.17 -1.65 -2.71
CA MET A 99 25.84 -1.01 -2.72
C MET A 99 25.07 -1.39 -3.99
N GLU A 100 25.70 -1.33 -5.16
CA GLU A 100 25.09 -1.72 -6.43
C GLU A 100 24.71 -3.20 -6.46
N ASN A 101 25.56 -4.08 -5.91
CA ASN A 101 25.23 -5.50 -5.81
C ASN A 101 24.02 -5.75 -4.92
N ARG A 102 23.99 -5.12 -3.74
CA ARG A 102 22.85 -5.21 -2.81
C ARG A 102 21.57 -4.67 -3.43
N ASN A 103 21.65 -3.56 -4.16
CA ASN A 103 20.54 -3.00 -4.91
C ASN A 103 20.02 -3.98 -5.95
N ARG A 104 20.89 -4.60 -6.76
CA ARG A 104 20.47 -5.58 -7.76
C ARG A 104 19.72 -6.75 -7.12
N VAL A 105 20.25 -7.30 -6.02
CA VAL A 105 19.63 -8.43 -5.30
C VAL A 105 18.30 -8.03 -4.68
N LEU A 106 18.25 -6.89 -3.99
CA LEU A 106 17.02 -6.37 -3.39
C LEU A 106 15.96 -6.08 -4.46
N THR A 107 16.35 -5.46 -5.57
CA THR A 107 15.44 -5.14 -6.69
C THR A 107 14.85 -6.41 -7.29
N GLY A 108 15.66 -7.44 -7.57
CA GLY A 108 15.16 -8.73 -8.09
C GLY A 108 14.20 -9.43 -7.11
N PHE A 109 14.57 -9.45 -5.82
CA PHE A 109 13.73 -9.98 -4.75
C PHE A 109 12.37 -9.27 -4.65
N ILE A 110 12.40 -7.94 -4.58
CA ILE A 110 11.20 -7.11 -4.45
C ILE A 110 10.35 -7.16 -5.73
N LEU A 111 10.96 -7.30 -6.90
CA LEU A 111 10.25 -7.48 -8.17
C LEU A 111 9.39 -8.74 -8.16
N THR A 112 9.97 -9.86 -7.71
CA THR A 112 9.24 -11.14 -7.60
C THR A 112 8.11 -11.06 -6.58
N LEU A 113 8.34 -10.43 -5.42
CA LEU A 113 7.28 -10.17 -4.43
C LEU A 113 6.17 -9.28 -4.99
N SER A 114 6.53 -8.25 -5.76
CA SER A 114 5.57 -7.34 -6.39
C SER A 114 4.61 -8.08 -7.30
N ASP A 115 5.15 -8.98 -8.12
CA ASP A 115 4.39 -9.75 -9.12
C ASP A 115 3.49 -10.79 -8.45
N GLN A 116 4.03 -11.49 -7.45
CA GLN A 116 3.26 -12.42 -6.64
C GLN A 116 2.06 -11.72 -6.00
N GLN A 117 2.26 -10.59 -5.31
CA GLN A 117 1.18 -9.88 -4.62
C GLN A 117 0.13 -9.30 -5.58
N LEU A 118 0.53 -8.86 -6.78
CA LEU A 118 -0.42 -8.39 -7.77
C LEU A 118 -1.30 -9.55 -8.28
N VAL A 119 -0.68 -10.68 -8.61
CA VAL A 119 -1.38 -11.85 -9.16
C VAL A 119 -2.26 -12.52 -8.10
N THR A 120 -1.76 -12.73 -6.88
CA THR A 120 -2.53 -13.37 -5.79
C THR A 120 -3.71 -12.49 -5.34
N GLY A 121 -3.51 -11.17 -5.30
CA GLY A 121 -4.56 -10.21 -4.97
C GLY A 121 -5.68 -10.17 -6.02
N LEU A 122 -5.32 -10.23 -7.31
CA LEU A 122 -6.29 -10.34 -8.39
C LEU A 122 -7.00 -11.70 -8.34
N ALA A 123 -6.25 -12.79 -8.18
CA ALA A 123 -6.79 -14.15 -8.15
C ALA A 123 -7.84 -14.31 -7.05
N ILE A 124 -7.56 -13.86 -5.82
CA ILE A 124 -8.49 -14.01 -4.71
C ILE A 124 -9.76 -13.17 -4.87
N LEU A 125 -9.65 -11.95 -5.40
CA LEU A 125 -10.82 -11.13 -5.72
C LEU A 125 -11.64 -11.77 -6.85
N ILE A 126 -11.01 -12.22 -7.93
CA ILE A 126 -11.68 -12.89 -9.04
C ILE A 126 -12.42 -14.13 -8.54
N THR A 127 -11.79 -14.96 -7.69
CA THR A 127 -12.43 -16.11 -7.07
C THR A 127 -13.67 -15.69 -6.27
N GLY A 128 -13.54 -14.70 -5.36
CA GLY A 128 -14.67 -14.20 -4.56
C GLY A 128 -15.82 -13.65 -5.41
N TYR A 129 -15.54 -12.93 -6.49
CA TYR A 129 -16.56 -12.43 -7.41
C TYR A 129 -17.17 -13.52 -8.29
N SER A 130 -16.38 -14.52 -8.72
CA SER A 130 -16.87 -15.64 -9.51
C SER A 130 -17.83 -16.54 -8.72
N GLN A 131 -17.57 -16.69 -7.41
CA GLN A 131 -18.36 -17.50 -6.49
C GLN A 131 -19.37 -16.68 -5.68
N ARG A 132 -19.63 -15.42 -6.03
CA ARG A 132 -20.48 -14.48 -5.26
C ARG A 132 -21.89 -15.00 -4.89
N CYS A 133 -22.38 -15.98 -5.63
CA CYS A 133 -23.69 -16.61 -5.43
C CYS A 133 -23.70 -17.71 -4.36
N GLU A 134 -22.54 -18.21 -3.98
CA GLU A 134 -22.34 -19.36 -3.09
C GLU A 134 -21.47 -18.99 -1.89
N ILE A 135 -20.42 -18.18 -2.11
CA ILE A 135 -19.50 -17.76 -1.06
C ILE A 135 -20.22 -16.90 -0.03
N SER A 136 -20.11 -17.28 1.24
CA SER A 136 -20.74 -16.54 2.33
C SER A 136 -20.10 -15.16 2.51
N GLY A 137 -20.85 -14.23 3.08
CA GLY A 137 -20.34 -12.89 3.40
C GLY A 137 -19.11 -12.94 4.30
N TYR A 138 -19.05 -13.91 5.22
CA TYR A 138 -17.86 -14.19 6.04
C TYR A 138 -16.59 -14.40 5.21
N HIS A 139 -16.63 -15.39 4.30
CA HIS A 139 -15.48 -15.71 3.46
C HIS A 139 -15.14 -14.56 2.51
N PHE A 140 -16.13 -13.83 2.02
CA PHE A 140 -15.89 -12.66 1.17
C PHE A 140 -15.19 -11.51 1.93
N VAL A 141 -15.51 -11.28 3.21
CA VAL A 141 -14.79 -10.32 4.06
C VAL A 141 -13.32 -10.73 4.20
N ILE A 142 -13.03 -12.01 4.41
CA ILE A 142 -11.66 -12.53 4.43
C ILE A 142 -10.95 -12.28 3.09
N ILE A 143 -11.61 -12.58 1.96
CA ILE A 143 -11.08 -12.29 0.62
C ILE A 143 -10.73 -10.80 0.47
N ALA A 144 -11.64 -9.90 0.85
CA ALA A 144 -11.42 -8.46 0.74
C ALA A 144 -10.23 -8.00 1.60
N ASN A 145 -10.05 -8.57 2.78
CA ASN A 145 -8.94 -8.26 3.69
C ASN A 145 -7.60 -8.83 3.18
N LEU A 146 -7.59 -10.04 2.60
CA LEU A 146 -6.40 -10.61 1.96
C LEU A 146 -6.01 -9.84 0.70
N ALA A 147 -6.99 -9.41 -0.09
CA ALA A 147 -6.76 -8.54 -1.25
C ALA A 147 -6.22 -7.16 -0.83
N TRP A 148 -6.67 -6.62 0.31
CA TRP A 148 -6.09 -5.42 0.91
C TRP A 148 -4.61 -5.61 1.25
N PHE A 149 -4.24 -6.74 1.85
CA PHE A 149 -2.83 -7.08 2.06
C PHE A 149 -2.05 -7.10 0.75
N SER A 150 -2.52 -7.86 -0.23
CA SER A 150 -1.90 -7.92 -1.54
C SER A 150 -1.67 -6.53 -2.15
N SER A 151 -2.70 -5.68 -2.11
CA SER A 151 -2.67 -4.30 -2.59
C SER A 151 -1.63 -3.45 -1.85
N THR A 152 -1.67 -3.43 -0.53
CA THR A 152 -0.76 -2.61 0.28
C THR A 152 0.69 -3.07 0.15
N THR A 153 0.94 -4.38 0.19
CA THR A 153 2.28 -4.95 -0.06
C THR A 153 2.76 -4.62 -1.46
N HIS A 154 1.92 -4.78 -2.49
CA HIS A 154 2.27 -4.46 -3.88
C HIS A 154 2.63 -2.98 -4.04
N LEU A 155 1.79 -2.05 -3.54
CA LEU A 155 2.11 -0.61 -3.56
C LEU A 155 3.43 -0.29 -2.86
N SER A 156 3.71 -0.97 -1.74
CA SER A 156 4.98 -0.83 -1.01
C SER A 156 6.18 -1.19 -1.87
N THR A 157 6.09 -2.27 -2.65
CA THR A 157 7.17 -2.68 -3.58
C THR A 157 7.44 -1.65 -4.67
N LEU A 158 6.40 -0.96 -5.16
CA LEU A 158 6.53 0.04 -6.23
C LEU A 158 7.37 1.25 -5.79
N ALA A 159 7.39 1.58 -4.50
CA ALA A 159 8.23 2.64 -3.96
C ALA A 159 9.73 2.38 -4.25
N ILE A 160 10.19 1.13 -4.10
CA ILE A 160 11.57 0.72 -4.42
C ILE A 160 11.74 0.54 -5.93
N LEU A 161 10.77 -0.10 -6.59
CA LEU A 161 10.90 -0.49 -7.99
C LEU A 161 10.74 0.69 -8.97
N ARG A 162 10.43 1.89 -8.50
CA ARG A 162 10.10 3.05 -9.35
C ARG A 162 11.12 3.32 -10.45
N TYR A 163 12.40 3.52 -10.10
CA TYR A 163 13.43 3.83 -11.11
C TYR A 163 13.66 2.65 -12.06
N TYR A 164 13.61 1.42 -11.53
CA TYR A 164 13.70 0.21 -12.33
C TYR A 164 12.57 0.13 -13.36
N LEU A 165 11.31 0.35 -12.95
CA LEU A 165 10.13 0.26 -13.83
C LEU A 165 10.05 1.40 -14.84
N ILE A 166 10.52 2.61 -14.51
CA ILE A 166 10.61 3.72 -15.47
C ILE A 166 11.52 3.34 -16.64
N ASN A 167 12.62 2.63 -16.36
CA ASN A 167 13.56 2.13 -17.37
C ASN A 167 13.07 0.85 -18.09
N HIS A 168 12.03 0.18 -17.57
CA HIS A 168 11.44 -1.03 -18.15
C HIS A 168 9.95 -0.82 -18.46
N PRO A 169 9.61 -0.06 -19.53
CA PRO A 169 8.24 0.41 -19.77
C PRO A 169 7.22 -0.72 -19.97
N VAL A 170 7.61 -1.84 -20.58
CA VAL A 170 6.71 -3.00 -20.76
C VAL A 170 6.29 -3.59 -19.42
N LEU A 171 7.28 -3.81 -18.53
CA LEU A 171 7.05 -4.29 -17.16
C LEU A 171 6.17 -3.31 -16.36
N LYS A 172 6.39 -2.01 -16.55
CA LYS A 172 5.59 -0.94 -15.94
C LYS A 172 4.13 -1.00 -16.38
N VAL A 173 3.85 -1.11 -17.68
CA VAL A 173 2.48 -1.08 -18.22
C VAL A 173 1.65 -2.26 -17.70
N TRP A 174 2.21 -3.48 -17.69
CA TRP A 174 1.50 -4.65 -17.16
C TRP A 174 1.11 -4.50 -15.68
N ARG A 175 2.03 -3.95 -14.86
CA ARG A 175 1.74 -3.68 -13.45
C ARG A 175 0.67 -2.60 -13.29
N MET A 176 0.74 -1.52 -14.07
CA MET A 176 -0.28 -0.48 -14.05
C MET A 176 -1.67 -1.01 -14.41
N ILE A 177 -1.79 -1.88 -15.42
CA ILE A 177 -3.07 -2.51 -15.78
C ILE A 177 -3.58 -3.34 -14.59
N GLY A 178 -2.74 -4.20 -14.02
CA GLY A 178 -3.11 -5.01 -12.87
C GLY A 178 -3.52 -4.15 -11.67
N MET A 179 -2.84 -3.04 -11.39
CA MET A 179 -3.18 -2.10 -10.32
C MET A 179 -4.58 -1.49 -10.52
N ILE A 180 -4.95 -1.11 -11.75
CA ILE A 180 -6.29 -0.58 -12.04
C ILE A 180 -7.36 -1.64 -11.77
N CYS A 181 -7.14 -2.87 -12.25
CA CYS A 181 -8.05 -3.99 -12.02
C CYS A 181 -8.20 -4.32 -10.53
N LEU A 182 -7.07 -4.39 -9.80
CA LEU A 182 -7.03 -4.67 -8.37
C LEU A 182 -7.75 -3.57 -7.59
N LEU A 183 -7.44 -2.29 -7.87
CA LEU A 183 -8.08 -1.15 -7.22
C LEU A 183 -9.60 -1.15 -7.44
N GLY A 184 -10.07 -1.36 -8.66
CA GLY A 184 -11.50 -1.36 -8.96
C GLY A 184 -12.26 -2.45 -8.20
N MET A 185 -11.74 -3.68 -8.23
CA MET A 185 -12.35 -4.81 -7.52
C MET A 185 -12.26 -4.66 -5.99
N LEU A 186 -11.12 -4.18 -5.47
CA LEU A 186 -10.90 -3.97 -4.04
C LEU A 186 -11.78 -2.83 -3.52
N PHE A 187 -11.90 -1.73 -4.25
CA PHE A 187 -12.78 -0.62 -3.90
C PHE A 187 -14.23 -1.09 -3.74
N HIS A 188 -14.73 -1.84 -4.72
CA HIS A 188 -16.07 -2.42 -4.64
C HIS A 188 -16.20 -3.43 -3.51
N ALA A 189 -15.19 -4.28 -3.28
CA ALA A 189 -15.23 -5.27 -2.19
C ALA A 189 -15.30 -4.58 -0.83
N GLN A 190 -14.43 -3.60 -0.60
CA GLN A 190 -14.45 -2.80 0.62
C GLN A 190 -15.83 -2.18 0.81
N LEU A 191 -16.52 -1.72 -0.27
CA LEU A 191 -17.82 -1.01 -0.23
C LEU A 191 -18.85 -1.75 0.58
N TYR A 192 -18.86 -3.08 0.48
CA TYR A 192 -19.81 -3.88 1.21
C TYR A 192 -19.24 -4.34 2.56
N THR A 193 -17.97 -4.73 2.62
CA THR A 193 -17.40 -5.32 3.85
C THR A 193 -17.36 -4.37 5.04
N GLN A 194 -17.20 -3.06 4.79
CA GLN A 194 -17.07 -2.07 5.85
C GLN A 194 -18.40 -1.36 6.17
N TRP A 195 -19.39 -1.35 5.25
CA TRP A 195 -20.69 -0.71 5.49
C TRP A 195 -21.70 -1.68 6.06
N TYR A 196 -21.86 -2.83 5.40
CA TYR A 196 -22.87 -3.82 5.76
C TYR A 196 -22.60 -5.11 5.01
N THR A 197 -22.37 -6.20 5.74
CA THR A 197 -22.27 -7.54 5.18
C THR A 197 -23.03 -8.53 6.04
N ILE A 198 -23.85 -9.37 5.41
CA ILE A 198 -24.54 -10.46 6.07
C ILE A 198 -23.64 -11.69 5.99
N PHE A 199 -23.03 -12.08 7.11
CA PHE A 199 -21.97 -13.09 7.12
C PHE A 199 -22.44 -14.49 6.75
N SER A 200 -23.65 -14.87 7.19
CA SER A 200 -24.21 -16.22 7.01
C SER A 200 -24.87 -16.47 5.66
N LEU A 201 -25.02 -15.44 4.82
CA LEU A 201 -25.65 -15.54 3.51
C LEU A 201 -24.61 -15.39 2.39
N PRO A 202 -24.91 -15.88 1.17
CA PRO A 202 -24.10 -15.56 0.01
C PRO A 202 -23.90 -14.05 -0.17
N ILE A 203 -22.67 -13.64 -0.49
CA ILE A 203 -22.33 -12.20 -0.57
C ILE A 203 -23.20 -11.44 -1.59
N GLN A 204 -23.67 -12.09 -2.66
CA GLN A 204 -24.58 -11.47 -3.62
C GLN A 204 -25.86 -10.94 -2.95
N CYS A 205 -26.36 -11.57 -1.88
CA CYS A 205 -27.48 -11.04 -1.12
C CYS A 205 -27.15 -9.64 -0.59
N THR A 206 -25.98 -9.48 0.03
CA THR A 206 -25.45 -8.19 0.47
C THR A 206 -25.33 -7.20 -0.68
N PHE A 207 -24.86 -7.61 -1.87
CA PHE A 207 -24.78 -6.70 -3.02
C PHE A 207 -26.16 -6.18 -3.47
N THR A 208 -27.21 -7.01 -3.37
CA THR A 208 -28.57 -6.62 -3.75
C THR A 208 -29.26 -5.71 -2.73
N VAL A 209 -29.03 -5.92 -1.42
CA VAL A 209 -29.70 -5.14 -0.36
C VAL A 209 -28.86 -4.01 0.19
N GLY A 210 -27.54 -4.05 0.01
CA GLY A 210 -26.57 -3.21 0.72
C GLY A 210 -26.69 -1.73 0.37
N LEU A 211 -26.88 -1.38 -0.92
CA LEU A 211 -27.03 0.02 -1.33
C LEU A 211 -28.36 0.64 -0.86
N PRO A 212 -29.53 -0.02 -1.00
CA PRO A 212 -30.77 0.47 -0.39
C PRO A 212 -30.69 0.56 1.14
N TYR A 213 -30.06 -0.41 1.79
CA TYR A 213 -29.82 -0.35 3.23
C TYR A 213 -28.93 0.85 3.58
N LEU A 214 -27.88 1.11 2.79
CA LEU A 214 -26.98 2.26 2.91
C LEU A 214 -27.74 3.60 2.90
N SER A 215 -28.72 3.75 2.01
CA SER A 215 -29.57 4.95 2.02
C SER A 215 -30.44 5.03 3.28
N SER A 216 -31.09 3.93 3.67
CA SER A 216 -32.04 3.95 4.78
C SER A 216 -31.38 4.20 6.15
N ALA A 217 -30.28 3.52 6.48
CA ALA A 217 -29.67 3.73 7.80
C ALA A 217 -28.91 5.07 7.90
N ALA A 218 -28.67 5.76 6.79
CA ALA A 218 -28.14 7.13 6.77
C ALA A 218 -29.23 8.11 7.16
N GLU A 219 -30.44 7.89 6.65
CA GLU A 219 -31.63 8.67 7.02
C GLU A 219 -32.02 8.44 8.49
N ASP A 220 -31.92 7.20 8.98
CA ASP A 220 -32.30 6.87 10.37
C ASP A 220 -31.24 7.21 11.43
N GLY A 221 -30.09 7.78 11.04
CA GLY A 221 -28.98 8.05 11.94
C GLY A 221 -28.41 6.80 12.64
N ARG A 222 -28.71 5.61 12.11
CA ARG A 222 -28.26 4.32 12.65
C ARG A 222 -26.81 3.99 12.30
N TYR A 223 -26.16 4.81 11.48
CA TYR A 223 -24.74 4.67 11.23
C TYR A 223 -23.91 5.23 12.38
N SER A 224 -23.08 4.34 12.94
CA SER A 224 -22.01 4.78 13.80
C SER A 224 -21.05 5.65 13.01
N PHE A 225 -20.77 6.85 13.53
CA PHE A 225 -19.68 7.73 13.09
C PHE A 225 -18.36 6.96 12.92
N PHE A 226 -18.15 5.90 13.71
CA PHE A 226 -17.03 4.99 13.62
C PHE A 226 -16.92 4.26 12.27
N ASN A 227 -18.03 3.70 11.75
CA ASN A 227 -17.99 3.00 10.46
C ASN A 227 -17.72 3.97 9.32
N ALA A 228 -18.33 5.15 9.36
CA ALA A 228 -18.11 6.19 8.36
C ALA A 228 -16.66 6.74 8.39
N SER A 229 -16.04 6.82 9.56
CA SER A 229 -14.66 7.29 9.71
C SER A 229 -13.64 6.26 9.22
N ILE A 230 -13.85 4.96 9.51
CA ILE A 230 -13.06 3.86 8.93
C ILE A 230 -13.13 3.92 7.41
N TRP A 231 -14.35 4.04 6.88
CA TRP A 231 -14.61 4.16 5.47
C TRP A 231 -13.87 5.30 4.78
N SER A 232 -13.99 6.49 5.37
CA SER A 232 -13.33 7.68 4.85
C SER A 232 -11.81 7.51 4.85
N THR A 233 -11.27 6.86 5.89
CA THR A 233 -9.83 6.57 6.00
C THR A 233 -9.36 5.60 4.92
N ILE A 234 -10.12 4.53 4.65
CA ILE A 234 -9.82 3.57 3.58
C ILE A 234 -9.86 4.25 2.20
N LEU A 235 -10.89 5.05 1.94
CA LEU A 235 -11.05 5.77 0.68
C LEU A 235 -9.87 6.73 0.45
N ILE A 236 -9.52 7.52 1.47
CA ILE A 236 -8.37 8.42 1.44
C ILE A 236 -7.09 7.62 1.19
N PHE A 237 -6.85 6.55 1.95
CA PHE A 237 -5.68 5.70 1.78
C PHE A 237 -5.58 5.19 0.34
N LEU A 238 -6.64 4.58 -0.22
CA LEU A 238 -6.64 4.03 -1.57
C LEU A 238 -6.39 5.12 -2.62
N ILE A 239 -7.08 6.26 -2.55
CA ILE A 239 -6.91 7.36 -3.51
C ILE A 239 -5.49 7.90 -3.47
N PHE A 240 -4.96 8.20 -2.28
CA PHE A 240 -3.64 8.82 -2.15
C PHE A 240 -2.52 7.85 -2.50
N THR A 241 -2.57 6.59 -2.05
CA THR A 241 -1.47 5.63 -2.27
C THR A 241 -1.43 5.13 -3.72
N TYR A 242 -2.56 4.77 -4.31
CA TYR A 242 -2.61 4.43 -5.74
C TYR A 242 -2.32 5.65 -6.60
N GLY A 243 -2.92 6.81 -6.28
CA GLY A 243 -2.67 8.06 -7.00
C GLY A 243 -1.19 8.45 -7.02
N ASN A 244 -0.53 8.43 -5.85
CA ASN A 244 0.91 8.64 -5.73
C ASN A 244 1.70 7.64 -6.56
N SER A 245 1.36 6.35 -6.49
CA SER A 245 2.06 5.31 -7.25
C SER A 245 1.92 5.51 -8.75
N PHE A 246 0.71 5.80 -9.26
CA PHE A 246 0.48 6.11 -10.67
C PHE A 246 1.25 7.34 -11.13
N ILE A 247 1.12 8.46 -10.40
CA ILE A 247 1.80 9.70 -10.77
C ILE A 247 3.32 9.50 -10.76
N ARG A 248 3.88 8.81 -9.75
CA ARG A 248 5.33 8.57 -9.65
C ARG A 248 5.87 7.63 -10.74
N LEU A 249 5.05 6.72 -11.28
CA LEU A 249 5.40 5.83 -12.40
C LEU A 249 5.21 6.50 -13.78
N LEU A 250 4.29 7.45 -13.88
CA LEU A 250 4.01 8.21 -15.11
C LEU A 250 4.95 9.42 -15.26
N ALA A 251 5.21 10.15 -14.18
CA ALA A 251 6.11 11.29 -14.17
C ALA A 251 7.57 10.82 -14.04
N ALA A 252 8.35 11.05 -15.09
CA ALA A 252 9.79 10.96 -15.00
C ALA A 252 10.30 11.86 -13.84
N PRO A 253 11.36 11.47 -13.11
CA PRO A 253 11.94 12.30 -12.06
C PRO A 253 12.31 13.70 -12.61
N PRO A 254 12.23 14.79 -11.81
CA PRO A 254 11.98 14.82 -10.37
C PRO A 254 10.48 14.67 -10.02
N SER A 255 10.21 13.88 -8.98
CA SER A 255 8.90 13.36 -8.65
C SER A 255 7.86 14.38 -8.22
N THR A 256 6.77 14.49 -8.97
CA THR A 256 5.53 15.08 -8.46
C THR A 256 4.79 14.04 -7.61
N SER A 257 4.61 14.25 -6.32
CA SER A 257 3.61 13.52 -5.52
C SER A 257 2.21 14.12 -5.73
N VAL A 258 1.13 13.43 -5.35
CA VAL A 258 -0.24 14.01 -5.34
C VAL A 258 -0.23 15.31 -4.55
N LEU A 259 0.47 15.35 -3.43
CA LEU A 259 0.56 16.54 -2.58
C LEU A 259 1.21 17.72 -3.32
N THR A 260 2.28 17.49 -4.09
CA THR A 260 2.89 18.55 -4.91
C THR A 260 1.96 19.04 -6.02
N LEU A 261 1.19 18.16 -6.65
CA LEU A 261 0.22 18.56 -7.67
C LEU A 261 -0.92 19.38 -7.07
N VAL A 262 -1.40 18.98 -5.88
CA VAL A 262 -2.41 19.73 -5.12
C VAL A 262 -1.85 21.09 -4.72
N ASP A 263 -0.62 21.16 -4.20
CA ASP A 263 0.04 22.42 -3.83
C ASP A 263 0.21 23.36 -5.03
N VAL A 264 0.68 22.84 -6.17
CA VAL A 264 0.80 23.60 -7.42
C VAL A 264 -0.58 24.11 -7.89
N SER A 265 -1.62 23.28 -7.77
CA SER A 265 -2.99 23.64 -8.17
C SER A 265 -3.57 24.72 -7.26
N ILE A 266 -3.38 24.62 -5.94
CA ILE A 266 -3.80 25.64 -4.97
C ILE A 266 -3.03 26.94 -5.20
N ARG A 267 -1.71 26.90 -5.41
CA ARG A 267 -0.91 28.10 -5.70
C ARG A 267 -1.35 28.79 -6.98
N LYS A 268 -1.67 28.02 -8.03
CA LYS A 268 -2.24 28.56 -9.27
C LYS A 268 -3.61 29.19 -9.03
N ALA A 269 -4.50 28.52 -8.29
CA ALA A 269 -5.82 29.03 -7.95
C ALA A 269 -5.74 30.32 -7.11
N CYS A 270 -4.74 30.43 -6.22
CA CYS A 270 -4.49 31.60 -5.38
C CYS A 270 -3.65 32.71 -6.04
N GLY A 271 -3.24 32.56 -7.31
CA GLY A 271 -2.40 33.55 -8.01
C GLY A 271 -0.99 33.72 -7.40
N LEU A 272 -0.52 32.77 -6.60
CA LEU A 272 0.78 32.80 -5.95
C LEU A 272 1.86 32.38 -6.94
N ARG A 273 2.82 33.27 -7.22
CA ARG A 273 3.96 32.98 -8.11
C ARG A 273 4.75 31.80 -7.55
N SER A 274 5.06 30.81 -8.40
CA SER A 274 5.92 29.67 -8.05
C SER A 274 7.21 30.19 -7.42
N SER A 275 7.37 29.98 -6.11
CA SER A 275 8.65 30.21 -5.47
C SER A 275 9.55 29.10 -5.98
N GLY A 276 10.56 29.48 -6.77
CA GLY A 276 11.50 28.54 -7.38
C GLY A 276 12.01 27.53 -6.36
N SER A 277 12.16 26.30 -6.86
CA SER A 277 12.90 25.18 -6.28
C SER A 277 13.81 25.58 -5.11
N VAL A 278 13.55 24.97 -3.95
CA VAL A 278 14.40 25.07 -2.75
C VAL A 278 15.86 24.88 -3.18
N PRO A 279 16.78 25.80 -2.84
CA PRO A 279 18.18 25.65 -3.17
C PRO A 279 18.74 24.37 -2.55
N THR A 280 19.27 23.47 -3.38
CA THR A 280 19.91 22.20 -3.03
C THR A 280 21.26 22.38 -2.31
N THR A 281 21.48 23.51 -1.61
CA THR A 281 22.80 23.96 -1.16
C THR A 281 23.22 23.51 0.25
N LEU A 282 22.60 22.47 0.82
CA LEU A 282 23.03 21.94 2.13
C LEU A 282 24.19 20.93 2.06
N THR A 283 24.81 20.70 0.88
CA THR A 283 25.88 19.71 0.71
C THR A 283 27.25 20.24 0.28
N ASN A 284 27.43 21.54 0.05
CA ASN A 284 28.76 22.10 -0.23
C ASN A 284 29.28 22.94 0.94
N ASN A 285 29.82 22.25 1.95
CA ASN A 285 30.86 22.80 2.79
C ASN A 285 32.08 23.04 1.90
N ASN A 286 32.29 24.28 1.44
CA ASN A 286 33.59 24.88 1.06
C ASN A 286 33.35 26.19 0.27
N THR A 287 32.76 27.20 0.90
CA THR A 287 32.87 28.59 0.41
C THR A 287 33.15 29.51 1.59
N THR A 288 34.42 29.84 1.75
CA THR A 288 34.93 31.02 2.44
C THR A 288 34.22 32.28 1.92
N PRO A 289 33.66 33.16 2.77
CA PRO A 289 33.15 34.44 2.31
C PRO A 289 34.34 35.38 2.09
N SER A 290 34.79 35.49 0.84
CA SER A 290 35.67 36.56 0.39
C SER A 290 34.95 37.90 0.50
N GLY A 291 35.62 38.86 1.13
CA GLY A 291 35.05 40.12 1.58
C GLY A 291 34.57 41.03 0.46
N HIS A 292 33.37 41.58 0.65
CA HIS A 292 32.95 42.83 0.05
C HIS A 292 32.49 43.79 1.15
N ASN A 293 33.24 44.89 1.28
CA ASN A 293 32.97 46.01 2.16
C ASN A 293 31.62 46.67 1.77
N ALA A 294 30.56 46.37 2.51
CA ALA A 294 29.29 47.09 2.42
C ALA A 294 29.30 48.26 3.42
N VAL A 295 29.22 49.47 2.87
CA VAL A 295 29.07 50.75 3.59
C VAL A 295 27.93 50.67 4.59
N ALA A 296 28.24 50.92 5.86
CA ALA A 296 27.30 50.88 6.98
C ALA A 296 26.28 52.03 6.90
N GLY A 297 25.16 51.77 6.22
CA GLY A 297 23.95 52.57 6.34
C GLY A 297 23.29 52.34 7.70
N ASN A 298 22.92 53.42 8.39
CA ASN A 298 22.32 53.42 9.72
C ASN A 298 21.10 52.48 9.79
N PRO A 299 21.13 51.37 10.57
CA PRO A 299 20.00 50.46 10.64
C PRO A 299 18.85 51.15 11.39
N ARG A 300 17.82 51.60 10.64
CA ARG A 300 16.52 51.90 11.25
C ARG A 300 16.08 50.66 12.02
N ARG A 301 16.02 50.74 13.34
CA ARG A 301 15.53 49.65 14.21
C ARG A 301 14.20 49.17 13.65
N PRO A 302 14.11 47.91 13.17
CA PRO A 302 12.81 47.38 12.77
C PRO A 302 11.91 47.41 14.00
N ASN A 303 10.69 47.91 13.85
CA ASN A 303 9.69 47.85 14.91
C ASN A 303 9.61 46.39 15.39
N ARG A 304 9.51 46.13 16.70
CA ARG A 304 9.45 44.76 17.25
C ARG A 304 8.46 43.86 16.51
N LEU A 305 7.36 44.44 16.03
CA LEU A 305 6.36 43.76 15.18
C LEU A 305 6.91 43.28 13.83
N GLN A 306 7.76 44.06 13.15
CA GLN A 306 8.37 43.69 11.87
C GLN A 306 9.41 42.58 12.03
N GLY A 307 10.22 42.62 13.09
CA GLY A 307 11.15 41.54 13.43
C GLY A 307 10.41 40.23 13.72
N PHE A 308 9.39 40.29 14.58
CA PHE A 308 8.54 39.14 14.90
C PHE A 308 7.84 38.55 13.66
N ALA A 309 7.30 39.40 12.78
CA ALA A 309 6.69 38.94 11.53
C ALA A 309 7.70 38.28 10.57
N ALA A 310 8.95 38.78 10.51
CA ALA A 310 10.01 38.17 9.71
C ALA A 310 10.44 36.81 10.28
N ASP A 311 10.56 36.70 11.60
CA ASP A 311 10.90 35.45 12.29
C ASP A 311 9.78 34.40 12.13
N ILE A 312 8.51 34.81 12.24
CA ILE A 312 7.37 33.93 11.94
C ILE A 312 7.42 33.46 10.49
N LYS A 313 7.63 34.36 9.53
CA LYS A 313 7.71 33.98 8.10
C LYS A 313 8.86 33.01 7.82
N LYS A 314 10.03 33.25 8.41
CA LYS A 314 11.20 32.37 8.28
C LYS A 314 10.92 31.00 8.90
N THR A 315 10.34 30.96 10.09
CA THR A 315 9.98 29.71 10.78
C THR A 315 8.94 28.94 9.97
N PHE A 316 7.87 29.59 9.52
CA PHE A 316 6.84 28.99 8.68
C PHE A 316 7.42 28.41 7.39
N PHE A 317 8.25 29.18 6.67
CA PHE A 317 8.89 28.70 5.44
C PHE A 317 9.84 27.53 5.70
N SER A 318 10.60 27.57 6.81
CA SER A 318 11.48 26.47 7.21
C SER A 318 10.68 25.21 7.56
N THR A 319 9.61 25.33 8.35
CA THR A 319 8.73 24.20 8.71
C THR A 319 8.04 23.64 7.48
N TYR A 320 7.56 24.49 6.57
CA TYR A 320 6.95 24.07 5.31
C TYR A 320 7.97 23.37 4.39
N ALA A 321 9.21 23.87 4.30
CA ALA A 321 10.27 23.22 3.54
C ALA A 321 10.63 21.85 4.12
N LEU A 322 10.74 21.73 5.45
CA LEU A 322 10.94 20.46 6.14
C LEU A 322 9.76 19.50 5.93
N TRP A 323 8.53 20.00 5.96
CA TRP A 323 7.33 19.23 5.68
C TRP A 323 7.32 18.67 4.25
N ASN A 324 7.67 19.49 3.26
CA ASN A 324 7.79 19.05 1.88
C ASN A 324 8.92 18.02 1.71
N LEU A 325 10.08 18.26 2.34
CA LEU A 325 11.17 17.28 2.35
C LEU A 325 10.74 15.95 2.98
N PHE A 326 9.99 15.99 4.08
CA PHE A 326 9.49 14.78 4.73
C PHE A 326 8.46 14.06 3.85
N THR A 327 7.44 14.76 3.33
CA THR A 327 6.39 14.15 2.50
C THR A 327 6.88 13.66 1.13
N GLU A 328 8.00 14.19 0.63
CA GLU A 328 8.69 13.68 -0.56
C GLU A 328 9.74 12.60 -0.26
N SER A 329 10.03 12.33 1.02
CA SER A 329 11.02 11.33 1.44
C SER A 329 10.52 9.90 1.23
N PHE A 330 11.46 8.96 1.13
CA PHE A 330 11.13 7.53 1.16
C PHE A 330 10.57 7.12 2.54
N MET A 331 11.00 7.78 3.62
CA MET A 331 10.47 7.57 4.97
C MET A 331 8.95 7.81 5.05
N TRP A 332 8.41 8.78 4.33
CA TRP A 332 6.96 9.01 4.25
C TRP A 332 6.21 7.84 3.59
N GLU A 333 6.84 7.17 2.62
CA GLU A 333 6.27 5.95 2.05
C GLU A 333 6.22 4.84 3.10
N ILE A 334 7.30 4.63 3.87
CA ILE A 334 7.36 3.62 4.95
C ILE A 334 6.22 3.81 5.96
N GLU A 335 5.89 5.05 6.33
CA GLU A 335 4.78 5.35 7.25
C GLU A 335 3.43 4.82 6.73
N TRP A 336 3.12 5.04 5.44
CA TRP A 336 1.92 4.48 4.82
C TRP A 336 1.94 2.96 4.73
N MET A 337 3.11 2.36 4.52
CA MET A 337 3.26 0.90 4.53
C MET A 337 2.91 0.33 5.92
N ILE A 338 3.36 0.98 7.00
CA ILE A 338 3.03 0.59 8.38
C ILE A 338 1.53 0.66 8.59
N PHE A 339 0.90 1.79 8.25
CA PHE A 339 -0.55 1.94 8.37
C PHE A 339 -1.30 0.85 7.61
N GLY A 340 -0.97 0.62 6.33
CA GLY A 340 -1.64 -0.37 5.48
C GLY A 340 -1.52 -1.79 6.03
N ASN A 341 -0.34 -2.17 6.53
CA ASN A 341 -0.10 -3.47 7.16
C ASN A 341 -0.85 -3.62 8.49
N VAL A 342 -0.73 -2.66 9.40
CA VAL A 342 -1.37 -2.72 10.73
C VAL A 342 -2.89 -2.77 10.59
N PHE A 343 -3.46 -1.95 9.68
CA PHE A 343 -4.87 -1.97 9.38
C PHE A 343 -5.29 -3.34 8.84
N GLY A 344 -4.58 -3.88 7.83
CA GLY A 344 -4.86 -5.20 7.26
C GLY A 344 -4.81 -6.33 8.29
N ILE A 345 -3.78 -6.34 9.16
CA ILE A 345 -3.61 -7.35 10.22
C ILE A 345 -4.78 -7.28 11.19
N THR A 346 -5.13 -6.07 11.62
CA THR A 346 -6.27 -5.85 12.52
C THR A 346 -7.56 -6.36 11.90
N GLN A 347 -7.82 -6.07 10.61
CA GLN A 347 -9.04 -6.50 9.92
C GLN A 347 -9.14 -8.02 9.77
N VAL A 348 -8.04 -8.69 9.38
CA VAL A 348 -8.03 -10.16 9.32
C VAL A 348 -8.19 -10.76 10.70
N TYR A 349 -7.51 -10.20 11.71
CA TYR A 349 -7.62 -10.68 13.09
C TYR A 349 -9.06 -10.57 13.61
N VAL A 350 -9.69 -9.40 13.43
CA VAL A 350 -11.07 -9.15 13.84
C VAL A 350 -12.04 -10.07 13.08
N ALA A 351 -11.87 -10.23 11.76
CA ALA A 351 -12.72 -11.11 10.96
C ALA A 351 -12.59 -12.59 11.39
N ARG A 352 -11.39 -13.04 11.76
CA ARG A 352 -11.11 -14.45 12.06
C ARG A 352 -11.35 -14.83 13.51
N TRP A 353 -10.90 -13.99 14.45
CA TRP A 353 -10.89 -14.27 15.89
C TRP A 353 -11.58 -13.20 16.74
N GLY A 354 -11.94 -12.05 16.15
CA GLY A 354 -12.61 -10.96 16.86
C GLY A 354 -14.05 -11.26 17.25
N TRP A 355 -14.59 -12.41 16.85
CA TRP A 355 -15.90 -12.88 17.31
C TRP A 355 -15.79 -13.45 18.72
N ASN A 356 -16.39 -12.75 19.68
CA ASN A 356 -16.68 -13.29 21.00
C ASN A 356 -18.21 -13.42 21.15
N PRO A 357 -18.77 -14.64 21.15
CA PRO A 357 -20.20 -14.86 21.34
C PRO A 357 -20.73 -14.32 22.69
N ASP A 358 -19.85 -14.08 23.67
CA ASP A 358 -20.21 -13.55 24.99
C ASP A 358 -20.26 -12.01 25.04
N ALA A 359 -19.79 -11.33 23.99
CA ALA A 359 -20.00 -9.90 23.83
C ALA A 359 -21.37 -9.72 23.19
N GLY A 360 -22.38 -9.31 23.98
CA GLY A 360 -23.78 -9.12 23.58
C GLY A 360 -24.02 -8.01 22.54
N ASP A 361 -23.16 -7.88 21.53
CA ASP A 361 -23.28 -6.98 20.41
C ASP A 361 -24.39 -7.48 19.48
N VAL A 362 -25.59 -6.96 19.71
CA VAL A 362 -26.76 -7.05 18.82
C VAL A 362 -26.48 -6.24 17.54
N ASN A 363 -25.48 -6.67 16.77
CA ASN A 363 -25.25 -6.18 15.42
C ASN A 363 -25.80 -7.24 14.46
N ILE A 364 -26.96 -6.88 13.89
CA ILE A 364 -27.84 -7.66 13.04
C ILE A 364 -27.07 -8.08 11.78
N GLY A 365 -26.32 -9.18 11.86
CA GLY A 365 -25.41 -9.65 10.81
C GLY A 365 -24.19 -10.46 11.27
N LEU A 366 -23.90 -10.52 12.58
CA LEU A 366 -22.69 -11.16 13.14
C LEU A 366 -22.92 -12.49 13.88
N THR A 367 -24.16 -12.94 14.12
CA THR A 367 -24.39 -14.23 14.76
C THR A 367 -24.33 -15.36 13.74
N TYR A 368 -23.14 -15.92 13.56
CA TYR A 368 -22.96 -17.16 12.81
C TYR A 368 -21.95 -18.10 13.49
N SER A 369 -22.04 -19.38 13.18
CA SER A 369 -21.10 -20.42 13.58
C SER A 369 -20.54 -21.09 12.34
N VAL A 370 -19.20 -21.16 12.26
CA VAL A 370 -18.54 -21.87 11.17
C VAL A 370 -18.55 -23.38 11.47
N ILE A 371 -19.15 -24.16 10.58
CA ILE A 371 -19.21 -25.63 10.68
C ILE A 371 -18.14 -26.23 9.77
N GLY A 372 -17.32 -27.10 10.33
CA GLY A 372 -16.21 -27.75 9.62
C GLY A 372 -14.85 -27.23 10.10
N SER A 373 -13.80 -27.60 9.37
CA SER A 373 -12.43 -27.24 9.72
C SER A 373 -11.82 -26.30 8.69
N GLU A 374 -11.24 -25.21 9.19
CA GLU A 374 -10.41 -24.28 8.40
C GLU A 374 -8.95 -24.33 8.87
N THR A 375 -8.61 -25.28 9.74
CA THR A 375 -7.25 -25.55 10.18
C THR A 375 -6.58 -26.64 9.34
N GLU A 376 -7.35 -27.37 8.53
CA GLU A 376 -6.83 -28.36 7.59
C GLU A 376 -6.12 -27.70 6.41
N MET A 377 -4.88 -28.15 6.14
CA MET A 377 -4.11 -27.69 4.98
C MET A 377 -4.58 -28.43 3.72
N THR A 378 -5.22 -27.70 2.82
CA THR A 378 -5.59 -28.19 1.49
C THR A 378 -4.46 -27.99 0.47
N PHE A 379 -4.60 -28.57 -0.72
CA PHE A 379 -3.63 -28.40 -1.81
C PHE A 379 -3.39 -26.92 -2.14
N GLY A 380 -4.45 -26.10 -2.22
CA GLY A 380 -4.34 -24.67 -2.51
C GLY A 380 -3.52 -23.91 -1.48
N GLN A 381 -3.70 -24.23 -0.19
CA GLN A 381 -2.91 -23.66 0.91
C GLN A 381 -1.43 -24.05 0.81
N LEU A 382 -1.13 -25.31 0.50
CA LEU A 382 0.25 -25.78 0.36
C LEU A 382 0.96 -25.08 -0.81
N VAL A 383 0.27 -24.92 -1.95
CA VAL A 383 0.80 -24.19 -3.11
C VAL A 383 1.08 -22.73 -2.73
N ALA A 384 0.16 -22.05 -2.04
CA ALA A 384 0.36 -20.67 -1.59
C ALA A 384 1.61 -20.51 -0.70
N ILE A 385 1.86 -21.45 0.21
CA ILE A 385 3.06 -21.45 1.06
C ILE A 385 4.32 -21.73 0.24
N LEU A 386 4.30 -22.72 -0.67
CA LEU A 386 5.46 -23.08 -1.49
C LEU A 386 5.89 -21.93 -2.42
N LEU A 387 4.94 -21.13 -2.92
CA LEU A 387 5.23 -19.96 -3.74
C LEU A 387 6.04 -18.88 -2.99
N LEU A 388 6.08 -18.89 -1.65
CA LEU A 388 6.94 -18.00 -0.86
C LEU A 388 8.45 -18.26 -1.09
N ALA A 389 8.82 -19.40 -1.67
CA ALA A 389 10.21 -19.68 -2.03
C ALA A 389 10.67 -18.88 -3.25
N LEU A 390 9.76 -18.45 -4.14
CA LEU A 390 10.13 -17.79 -5.41
C LEU A 390 10.98 -16.52 -5.23
N PRO A 391 10.63 -15.58 -4.32
CA PRO A 391 11.48 -14.42 -4.07
C PRO A 391 12.89 -14.79 -3.64
N LEU A 392 13.04 -15.80 -2.77
CA LEU A 392 14.35 -16.26 -2.29
C LEU A 392 15.20 -16.83 -3.43
N ILE A 393 14.58 -17.60 -4.34
CA ILE A 393 15.24 -18.11 -5.54
C ILE A 393 15.69 -16.96 -6.44
N SER A 394 14.82 -15.97 -6.69
CA SER A 394 15.16 -14.78 -7.49
C SER A 394 16.30 -13.96 -6.88
N ALA A 395 16.33 -13.84 -5.54
CA ALA A 395 17.44 -13.19 -4.84
C ALA A 395 18.75 -13.97 -5.00
N ALA A 396 18.70 -15.31 -4.91
CA ALA A 396 19.87 -16.16 -5.13
C ALA A 396 20.38 -16.05 -6.57
N GLU A 397 19.50 -16.10 -7.57
CA GLU A 397 19.85 -15.89 -8.99
C GLU A 397 20.48 -14.52 -9.23
N SER A 398 19.91 -13.46 -8.64
CA SER A 398 20.44 -12.10 -8.74
C SER A 398 21.81 -11.94 -8.09
N TYR A 399 22.08 -12.71 -7.02
CA TYR A 399 23.35 -12.70 -6.31
C TYR A 399 24.45 -13.47 -7.07
N TYR A 400 24.14 -14.67 -7.56
CA TYR A 400 25.11 -15.52 -8.25
C TYR A 400 25.33 -15.14 -9.72
N GLY A 401 24.35 -14.55 -10.40
CA GLY A 401 24.44 -14.10 -11.79
C GLY A 401 25.39 -12.91 -12.05
N LYS A 402 26.25 -12.54 -11.10
CA LYS A 402 27.28 -11.49 -11.23
C LYS A 402 28.71 -12.03 -11.08
N ARG A 403 28.93 -13.33 -10.87
CA ARG A 403 30.30 -13.86 -10.94
C ARG A 403 30.84 -13.65 -12.37
N PRO A 404 31.98 -12.95 -12.55
CA PRO A 404 32.59 -12.83 -13.86
C PRO A 404 32.87 -14.23 -14.41
N MET A 405 32.68 -14.43 -15.72
CA MET A 405 32.94 -15.72 -16.40
C MET A 405 34.32 -16.32 -16.11
N SER A 406 35.28 -15.54 -15.63
CA SER A 406 36.59 -16.01 -15.19
C SER A 406 36.56 -17.07 -14.08
N ASP A 407 35.53 -17.08 -13.23
CA ASP A 407 35.36 -18.10 -12.18
C ASP A 407 34.51 -19.30 -12.63
N GLN A 408 33.79 -19.16 -13.75
CA GLN A 408 33.01 -20.25 -14.34
C GLN A 408 33.85 -21.10 -15.29
N GLU A 409 34.81 -20.51 -16.02
CA GLU A 409 35.77 -21.27 -16.84
C GLU A 409 36.74 -22.12 -16.00
N SER A 410 37.03 -21.77 -14.74
CA SER A 410 37.87 -22.59 -13.87
C SER A 410 37.13 -23.77 -13.22
N MET A 411 35.80 -23.82 -13.29
CA MET A 411 34.99 -24.92 -12.71
C MET A 411 34.64 -26.01 -13.74
N PHE A 412 34.81 -25.72 -15.04
CA PHE A 412 34.59 -26.67 -16.13
C PHE A 412 35.90 -27.12 -16.83
N ASN A 413 37.06 -26.67 -16.35
CA ASN A 413 38.39 -27.02 -16.89
C ASN A 413 39.30 -27.77 -15.90
N ASP A 414 38.76 -28.25 -14.77
CA ASP A 414 39.35 -29.29 -13.92
C ASP A 414 38.46 -30.55 -14.01
#